data_AF-A0A961AP54-F1
#
_entry.id   AF-A0A961AP54-F1
#
_cell.length_a   1.000
_cell.length_b   1.000
_cell.length_c   1.000
_cell.angle_alpha   90.00
_cell.angle_beta   90.00
_cell.angle_gamma   90.00
#
_symmetry.space_group_name_H-M   'P 1'
#
loop_
_entity.id
_entity.type
_entity.pdbx_description
1 polymer ?
#
loop_
_entity_poly.entity_id
_entity_poly.type
_entity_poly.pdbx_seq_one_letter_code
_entity_poly.pdbx_strand_id
1 'polypeptide(L)'
;MAHFLPFTSAMTDAGLALAMEIDASVNAKIWDFLLSGGVFMGFIAVCSFIAFAISIHRLMSLRWRAVLPPVLVDQLERAERTFRQGKAAELFRFLDESDSPVGRIGCVAMLPEHATREEAQDAVEATAREEVVRLQTGLSALEVVITIAPLLGLLGTVSGLVSVFATLGESKDVADPSAIAAGIAKALNTTIGGLAVAVPTVIVHSFLQKRIEALAARMEILIGHLLNAFHRNGGAALYERGEINTAQRDLPMAASDDAPPELDDEIVLGAFDAGEKSRRS
;
A
#
# COMPACT_ATOMS: atom_id res chain seq x y z
N MET A 1 36.45 -6.65 49.66
CA MET A 1 35.58 -5.93 48.70
C MET A 1 34.67 -6.95 48.03
N ALA A 2 33.57 -7.33 48.68
CA ALA A 2 32.54 -8.16 48.08
C ALA A 2 31.21 -7.79 48.76
N HIS A 3 30.43 -6.94 48.11
CA HIS A 3 29.00 -6.73 48.30
C HIS A 3 28.53 -5.79 47.18
N PHE A 4 27.27 -5.92 46.74
CA PHE A 4 26.67 -5.41 45.49
C PHE A 4 27.00 -6.34 44.31
N LEU A 5 26.18 -7.35 43.97
CA LEU A 5 24.92 -7.20 43.22
C LEU A 5 24.06 -8.50 43.34
N PRO A 6 22.94 -8.51 44.10
CA PRO A 6 21.86 -9.48 43.87
C PRO A 6 20.50 -8.81 43.58
N PHE A 7 20.44 -7.47 43.53
CA PHE A 7 19.18 -6.73 43.51
C PHE A 7 18.56 -6.56 42.10
N THR A 8 19.35 -6.69 41.02
CA THR A 8 18.89 -6.41 39.65
C THR A 8 18.24 -7.62 38.96
N SER A 9 18.65 -8.86 39.28
CA SER A 9 18.05 -10.09 38.75
C SER A 9 16.71 -10.43 39.43
N ALA A 10 16.60 -10.22 40.75
CA ALA A 10 15.36 -10.48 41.48
C ALA A 10 14.20 -9.55 41.05
N MET A 11 14.50 -8.31 40.64
CA MET A 11 13.50 -7.33 40.20
C MET A 11 13.03 -7.59 38.76
N THR A 12 13.86 -8.23 37.92
CA THR A 12 13.50 -8.67 36.56
C THR A 12 12.71 -9.99 36.59
N ASP A 13 13.08 -10.94 37.45
CA ASP A 13 12.32 -12.18 37.65
C ASP A 13 10.94 -11.93 38.30
N ALA A 14 10.85 -11.00 39.26
CA ALA A 14 9.57 -10.60 39.86
C ALA A 14 8.69 -9.85 38.85
N GLY A 15 9.26 -9.01 37.98
CA GLY A 15 8.53 -8.34 36.91
C GLY A 15 8.04 -9.31 35.83
N LEU A 16 8.83 -10.32 35.48
CA LEU A 16 8.47 -11.37 34.54
C LEU A 16 7.39 -12.30 35.12
N ALA A 17 7.50 -12.66 36.39
CA ALA A 17 6.51 -13.46 37.11
C ALA A 17 5.17 -12.71 37.26
N LEU A 18 5.20 -11.41 37.59
CA LEU A 18 4.01 -10.57 37.67
C LEU A 18 3.34 -10.42 36.29
N ALA A 19 4.13 -10.27 35.22
CA ALA A 19 3.61 -10.24 33.85
C ALA A 19 2.98 -11.58 33.45
N MET A 20 3.60 -12.71 33.81
CA MET A 20 3.05 -14.06 33.57
C MET A 20 1.79 -14.35 34.41
N GLU A 21 1.72 -13.89 35.66
CA GLU A 21 0.51 -14.01 36.50
C GLU A 21 -0.64 -13.15 35.98
N ILE A 22 -0.36 -11.94 35.51
CA ILE A 22 -1.36 -11.08 34.88
C ILE A 22 -1.88 -11.75 33.60
N ASP A 23 -0.99 -12.23 32.72
CA ASP A 23 -1.35 -12.89 31.46
C ASP A 23 -2.18 -14.16 31.71
N ALA A 24 -1.77 -14.98 32.69
CA ALA A 24 -2.51 -16.17 33.10
C ALA A 24 -3.89 -15.85 33.69
N SER A 25 -3.99 -14.81 34.54
CA SER A 25 -5.26 -14.38 35.15
C SER A 25 -6.23 -13.79 34.11
N VAL A 26 -5.69 -13.07 33.11
CA VAL A 26 -6.46 -12.47 32.02
C VAL A 26 -6.94 -13.57 31.09
N ASN A 27 -6.08 -14.53 30.72
CA ASN A 27 -6.48 -15.68 29.92
C ASN A 27 -7.59 -16.49 30.60
N ALA A 28 -7.45 -16.78 31.90
CA ALA A 28 -8.49 -17.50 32.65
C ALA A 28 -9.84 -16.77 32.59
N LYS A 29 -9.86 -15.43 32.75
CA LYS A 29 -11.07 -14.61 32.64
C LYS A 29 -11.66 -14.57 31.22
N ILE A 30 -10.81 -14.55 30.19
CA ILE A 30 -11.25 -14.58 28.78
C ILE A 30 -11.86 -15.94 28.44
N TRP A 31 -11.25 -17.03 28.90
CA TRP A 31 -11.79 -18.37 28.73
C TRP A 31 -13.13 -18.53 29.46
N ASP A 32 -13.23 -18.05 30.69
CA ASP A 32 -14.48 -18.08 31.45
C ASP A 32 -15.59 -17.26 30.77
N PHE A 33 -15.25 -16.09 30.22
CA PHE A 33 -16.16 -15.26 29.43
C PHE A 33 -16.62 -15.94 28.13
N LEU A 34 -15.71 -16.61 27.42
CA LEU A 34 -16.01 -17.35 26.19
C LEU A 34 -16.91 -18.57 26.46
N LEU A 35 -16.63 -19.35 27.50
CA LEU A 35 -17.46 -20.50 27.88
C LEU A 35 -18.84 -20.06 28.41
N SER A 36 -18.89 -18.91 29.07
CA SER A 36 -20.12 -18.36 29.61
C SER A 36 -21.15 -18.05 28.53
N GLY A 37 -20.78 -17.56 27.34
CA GLY A 37 -21.72 -17.14 26.29
C GLY A 37 -22.41 -18.26 25.48
N GLY A 38 -22.07 -19.53 25.70
CA GLY A 38 -22.66 -20.65 24.96
C GLY A 38 -22.24 -20.74 23.49
N VAL A 39 -23.02 -21.43 22.65
CA VAL A 39 -22.63 -21.76 21.25
C VAL A 39 -22.41 -20.52 20.38
N PHE A 40 -23.21 -19.46 20.57
CA PHE A 40 -23.08 -18.20 19.81
C PHE A 40 -21.75 -17.51 20.05
N MET A 41 -21.16 -17.69 21.23
CA MET A 41 -19.85 -17.15 21.55
C MET A 41 -18.73 -17.78 20.72
N GLY A 42 -18.87 -19.06 20.38
CA GLY A 42 -17.96 -19.74 19.45
C GLY A 42 -18.00 -19.13 18.04
N PHE A 43 -19.19 -18.82 17.53
CA PHE A 43 -19.32 -18.14 16.23
C PHE A 43 -18.72 -16.73 16.26
N ILE A 44 -18.93 -15.97 17.34
CA ILE A 44 -18.32 -14.64 17.52
C ILE A 44 -16.79 -14.75 17.57
N ALA A 45 -16.24 -15.78 18.23
CA ALA A 45 -14.80 -16.03 18.27
C ALA A 45 -14.22 -16.32 16.87
N VAL A 46 -14.93 -17.09 16.03
CA VAL A 46 -14.54 -17.32 14.63
C VAL A 46 -14.55 -16.01 13.83
N CYS A 47 -15.59 -15.19 13.98
CA CYS A 47 -15.64 -13.87 13.36
C CYS A 47 -14.46 -12.99 13.79
N SER A 48 -14.10 -13.00 15.08
CA SER A 48 -12.95 -12.29 15.62
C SER A 48 -11.63 -12.73 14.98
N PHE A 49 -11.42 -14.04 14.87
CA PHE A 49 -10.22 -14.59 14.24
C PHE A 49 -10.11 -14.19 12.76
N ILE A 50 -11.21 -14.28 12.01
CA ILE A 50 -11.26 -13.87 10.60
C ILE A 50 -10.97 -12.36 10.47
N ALA A 51 -11.64 -11.52 11.26
CA ALA A 51 -11.41 -10.07 11.23
C ALA A 51 -9.96 -9.72 11.55
N PHE A 52 -9.37 -10.37 12.56
CA PHE A 52 -7.98 -10.16 12.95
C PHE A 52 -7.00 -10.59 11.84
N ALA A 53 -7.17 -11.78 11.27
CA ALA A 53 -6.33 -12.29 10.21
C ALA A 53 -6.35 -11.37 8.97
N ILE A 54 -7.54 -10.95 8.54
CA ILE A 54 -7.68 -10.07 7.38
C ILE A 54 -7.13 -8.67 7.70
N SER A 55 -7.36 -8.16 8.91
CA SER A 55 -6.82 -6.86 9.36
C SER A 55 -5.29 -6.84 9.27
N ILE A 56 -4.60 -7.85 9.82
CA ILE A 56 -3.14 -7.92 9.77
C ILE A 56 -2.65 -8.04 8.33
N HIS A 57 -3.22 -8.96 7.56
CA HIS A 57 -2.84 -9.18 6.17
C HIS A 57 -2.97 -7.88 5.35
N ARG A 58 -4.06 -7.13 5.54
CA ARG A 58 -4.30 -5.88 4.84
C ARG A 58 -3.46 -4.72 5.36
N LEU A 59 -3.22 -4.61 6.65
CA LEU A 59 -2.28 -3.61 7.19
C LEU A 59 -0.87 -3.80 6.62
N MET A 60 -0.45 -5.04 6.34
CA MET A 60 0.83 -5.31 5.69
C MET A 60 0.81 -5.00 4.19
N SER A 61 -0.23 -5.42 3.47
CA SER A 61 -0.37 -5.21 2.02
C SER A 61 -0.54 -3.74 1.63
N LEU A 62 -1.24 -2.93 2.44
CA LEU A 62 -1.46 -1.50 2.19
C LEU A 62 -0.29 -0.61 2.68
N ARG A 63 0.84 -1.21 3.09
CA ARG A 63 2.02 -0.41 3.42
C ARG A 63 2.44 0.39 2.19
N TRP A 64 2.70 1.68 2.40
CA TRP A 64 3.03 2.66 1.35
C TRP A 64 4.11 2.17 0.37
N ARG A 65 5.07 1.38 0.85
CA ARG A 65 6.17 0.80 0.07
C ARG A 65 5.74 -0.28 -0.94
N ALA A 66 4.60 -0.94 -0.72
CA ALA A 66 4.06 -1.95 -1.62
C ALA A 66 3.21 -1.33 -2.74
N VAL A 67 2.50 -0.22 -2.46
CA VAL A 67 1.57 0.40 -3.42
C VAL A 67 2.21 1.57 -4.18
N LEU A 68 2.96 2.43 -3.50
CA LEU A 68 3.63 3.61 -4.04
C LEU A 68 5.11 3.62 -3.61
N PRO A 69 5.97 2.83 -4.26
CA PRO A 69 7.39 2.82 -3.99
C PRO A 69 7.96 4.26 -4.18
N PRO A 70 8.70 4.82 -3.21
CA PRO A 70 9.16 6.21 -3.28
C PRO A 70 10.07 6.46 -4.50
N VAL A 71 10.83 5.44 -4.91
CA VAL A 71 11.65 5.49 -6.14
C VAL A 71 10.78 5.65 -7.38
N LEU A 72 9.65 4.96 -7.43
CA LEU A 72 8.73 5.01 -8.57
C LEU A 72 8.02 6.37 -8.64
N VAL A 73 7.59 6.90 -7.50
CA VAL A 73 7.01 8.25 -7.40
C VAL A 73 8.00 9.31 -7.91
N ASP A 74 9.26 9.25 -7.48
CA ASP A 74 10.30 10.19 -7.92
C ASP A 74 10.57 10.08 -9.44
N GLN A 75 10.53 8.87 -10.01
CA GLN A 75 10.65 8.67 -11.46
C GLN A 75 9.45 9.23 -12.23
N LEU A 76 8.22 9.04 -11.74
CA LEU A 76 7.02 9.62 -12.34
C LEU A 76 7.03 11.15 -12.27
N GLU A 77 7.43 11.74 -11.13
CA GLU A 77 7.57 13.19 -10.99
C GLU A 77 8.67 13.77 -11.91
N ARG A 78 9.65 12.95 -12.29
CA ARG A 78 10.72 13.30 -13.24
C ARG A 78 10.41 12.93 -14.69
N ALA A 79 9.26 12.32 -14.97
CA ALA A 79 8.95 11.76 -16.28
C ALA A 79 9.12 12.77 -17.44
N GLU A 80 8.71 14.03 -17.24
CA GLU A 80 8.90 15.06 -18.27
C GLU A 80 10.38 15.28 -18.64
N ARG A 81 11.29 15.25 -17.65
CA ARG A 81 12.74 15.33 -17.91
C ARG A 81 13.25 14.09 -18.62
N THR A 82 12.76 12.92 -18.25
CA THR A 82 13.12 11.63 -18.85
C THR A 82 12.69 11.57 -20.32
N PHE A 83 11.50 12.07 -20.66
CA PHE A 83 11.01 12.15 -22.03
C PHE A 83 11.82 13.12 -22.89
N ARG A 84 12.18 14.29 -22.36
CA ARG A 84 13.06 15.24 -23.07
C ARG A 84 14.45 14.67 -23.37
N GLN A 85 14.93 13.72 -22.57
CA GLN A 85 16.20 13.02 -22.77
C GLN A 85 16.10 11.83 -23.74
N GLY A 86 14.90 11.53 -24.27
CA GLY A 86 14.67 10.37 -25.14
C GLY A 86 14.67 9.02 -24.40
N LYS A 87 14.54 9.03 -23.07
CA LYS A 87 14.60 7.82 -22.22
C LYS A 87 13.21 7.23 -21.91
N ALA A 88 12.26 7.37 -22.82
CA ALA A 88 10.90 6.88 -22.63
C ALA A 88 10.85 5.35 -22.46
N ALA A 89 11.64 4.62 -23.27
CA ALA A 89 11.77 3.17 -23.17
C ALA A 89 12.34 2.69 -21.82
N GLU A 90 13.31 3.43 -21.26
CA GLU A 90 13.90 3.11 -19.95
C GLU A 90 12.85 3.28 -18.83
N LEU A 91 12.05 4.34 -18.88
CA LEU A 91 10.96 4.56 -17.93
C LEU A 91 9.87 3.49 -18.06
N PHE A 92 9.47 3.14 -19.29
CA PHE A 92 8.49 2.08 -19.53
C PHE A 92 8.95 0.75 -18.94
N ARG A 93 10.20 0.35 -19.20
CA ARG A 93 10.76 -0.89 -18.62
C ARG A 93 10.80 -0.84 -17.09
N PHE A 94 11.15 0.29 -16.51
CA PHE A 94 11.14 0.45 -15.05
C PHE A 94 9.73 0.34 -14.44
N LEU A 95 8.70 0.79 -15.17
CA LEU A 95 7.30 0.62 -14.76
C LEU A 95 6.84 -0.83 -14.89
N ASP A 96 7.25 -1.51 -15.98
CA ASP A 96 6.88 -2.90 -16.29
C ASP A 96 7.53 -3.91 -15.34
N GLU A 97 8.78 -3.65 -14.91
CA GLU A 97 9.47 -4.45 -13.90
C GLU A 97 8.86 -4.28 -12.48
N SER A 98 8.02 -3.26 -12.28
CA SER A 98 7.42 -2.97 -10.98
C SER A 98 6.07 -3.66 -10.78
N ASP A 99 5.98 -4.56 -9.81
CA ASP A 99 4.72 -5.23 -9.43
C ASP A 99 3.74 -4.33 -8.63
N SER A 100 3.97 -3.03 -8.64
CA SER A 100 3.12 -2.05 -7.96
C SER A 100 1.91 -1.65 -8.83
N PRO A 101 0.75 -1.33 -8.23
CA PRO A 101 -0.43 -0.82 -8.95
C PRO A 101 -0.12 0.41 -9.82
N VAL A 102 0.66 1.36 -9.29
CA VAL A 102 1.04 2.58 -10.04
C VAL A 102 1.96 2.27 -11.22
N GLY A 103 2.78 1.21 -11.15
CA GLY A 103 3.60 0.73 -12.26
C GLY A 103 2.74 0.18 -13.39
N ARG A 104 1.82 -0.73 -13.07
CA ARG A 104 0.86 -1.30 -14.04
C ARG A 104 0.04 -0.23 -14.75
N ILE A 105 -0.52 0.73 -14.00
CA ILE A 105 -1.28 1.84 -14.59
C ILE A 105 -0.36 2.75 -15.43
N GLY A 106 0.88 2.98 -14.98
CA GLY A 106 1.88 3.77 -15.70
C GLY A 106 2.30 3.16 -17.04
N CYS A 107 2.43 1.84 -17.12
CA CYS A 107 2.68 1.13 -18.38
C CYS A 107 1.55 1.39 -19.37
N VAL A 108 0.30 1.26 -18.93
CA VAL A 108 -0.88 1.53 -19.78
C VAL A 108 -0.88 2.97 -20.28
N ALA A 109 -0.53 3.95 -19.43
CA ALA A 109 -0.42 5.35 -19.82
C ALA A 109 0.64 5.64 -20.90
N MET A 110 1.58 4.72 -21.12
CA MET A 110 2.70 4.87 -22.05
C MET A 110 2.65 3.88 -23.23
N LEU A 111 1.57 3.11 -23.38
CA LEU A 111 1.42 2.14 -24.47
C LEU A 111 1.41 2.86 -25.84
N PRO A 112 2.25 2.44 -26.80
CA PRO A 112 2.30 3.05 -28.13
C PRO A 112 1.00 2.89 -28.94
N GLU A 113 0.18 1.91 -28.58
CA GLU A 113 -1.08 1.57 -29.26
C GLU A 113 -2.15 2.66 -29.12
N HIS A 114 -2.04 3.53 -28.11
CA HIS A 114 -2.96 4.63 -27.91
C HIS A 114 -2.61 5.80 -28.83
N ALA A 115 -3.39 5.97 -29.91
CA ALA A 115 -3.16 7.00 -30.91
C ALA A 115 -3.49 8.39 -30.36
N THR A 116 -4.48 8.48 -29.48
CA THR A 116 -4.90 9.74 -28.86
C THR A 116 -4.74 9.72 -27.34
N ARG A 117 -4.65 10.91 -26.75
CA ARG A 117 -4.65 11.07 -25.29
C ARG A 117 -5.96 10.57 -24.66
N GLU A 118 -7.07 10.69 -25.37
CA GLU A 118 -8.40 10.28 -24.90
C GLU A 118 -8.48 8.76 -24.78
N GLU A 119 -8.06 8.03 -25.82
CA GLU A 119 -7.96 6.56 -25.79
C GLU A 119 -7.06 6.06 -24.64
N ALA A 120 -5.90 6.70 -24.46
CA ALA A 120 -5.00 6.37 -23.36
C ALA A 120 -5.63 6.69 -21.99
N GLN A 121 -6.37 7.79 -21.87
CA GLN A 121 -7.06 8.17 -20.64
C GLN A 121 -8.13 7.13 -20.27
N ASP A 122 -8.95 6.70 -21.22
CA ASP A 122 -9.98 5.69 -20.99
C ASP A 122 -9.36 4.35 -20.52
N ALA A 123 -8.28 3.91 -21.15
CA ALA A 123 -7.55 2.70 -20.77
C ALA A 123 -6.93 2.81 -19.36
N VAL A 124 -6.33 3.96 -19.05
CA VAL A 124 -5.79 4.28 -17.73
C VAL A 124 -6.88 4.27 -16.67
N GLU A 125 -8.02 4.91 -16.92
CA GLU A 125 -9.13 4.96 -15.97
C GLU A 125 -9.71 3.56 -15.71
N ALA A 126 -9.87 2.74 -16.75
CA ALA A 126 -10.33 1.36 -16.60
C ALA A 126 -9.36 0.54 -15.74
N THR A 127 -8.06 0.62 -16.03
CA THR A 127 -7.00 -0.10 -15.30
C THR A 127 -6.90 0.39 -13.85
N ALA A 128 -6.98 1.70 -13.63
CA ALA A 128 -6.93 2.30 -12.30
C ALA A 128 -8.12 1.84 -11.43
N ARG A 129 -9.32 1.76 -12.01
CA ARG A 129 -10.50 1.23 -11.31
C ARG A 129 -10.30 -0.23 -10.92
N GLU A 130 -9.77 -1.06 -11.81
CA GLU A 130 -9.48 -2.47 -11.51
C GLU A 130 -8.48 -2.60 -10.35
N GLU A 131 -7.39 -1.82 -10.37
CA GLU A 131 -6.38 -1.83 -9.32
C GLU A 131 -6.94 -1.33 -7.97
N VAL A 132 -7.80 -0.31 -7.97
CA VAL A 132 -8.48 0.13 -6.74
C VAL A 132 -9.38 -0.97 -6.17
N VAL A 133 -10.12 -1.69 -7.01
CA VAL A 133 -10.94 -2.83 -6.57
C VAL A 133 -10.07 -3.96 -5.99
N ARG A 134 -8.90 -4.24 -6.59
CA ARG A 134 -7.94 -5.21 -6.05
C ARG A 134 -7.42 -4.77 -4.68
N LEU A 135 -7.14 -3.49 -4.48
CA LEU A 135 -6.74 -2.94 -3.18
C LEU A 135 -7.84 -3.05 -2.12
N GLN A 136 -9.11 -2.94 -2.52
CA GLN A 136 -10.29 -3.09 -1.66
C GLN A 136 -10.63 -4.55 -1.31
N THR A 137 -9.99 -5.53 -1.95
CA THR A 137 -10.28 -6.95 -1.70
C THR A 137 -10.13 -7.25 -0.21
N GLY A 138 -11.06 -8.01 0.39
CA GLY A 138 -11.04 -8.34 1.81
C GLY A 138 -11.58 -7.27 2.76
N LEU A 139 -11.74 -5.99 2.34
CA LEU A 139 -12.49 -5.01 3.13
C LEU A 139 -13.98 -5.42 3.24
N SER A 140 -14.54 -5.95 2.14
CA SER A 140 -15.91 -6.49 2.13
C SER A 140 -16.12 -7.59 3.17
N ALA A 141 -15.12 -8.43 3.41
CA ALA A 141 -15.19 -9.44 4.46
C ALA A 141 -15.18 -8.83 5.87
N LEU A 142 -14.44 -7.73 6.09
CA LEU A 142 -14.53 -6.97 7.36
C LEU A 142 -15.92 -6.36 7.53
N GLU A 143 -16.52 -5.78 6.48
CA GLU A 143 -17.89 -5.24 6.54
C GLU A 143 -18.93 -6.30 6.93
N VAL A 144 -18.77 -7.51 6.39
CA VAL A 144 -19.61 -8.65 6.76
C VAL A 144 -19.43 -8.99 8.24
N VAL A 145 -18.20 -9.04 8.76
CA VAL A 145 -17.96 -9.32 10.20
C VAL A 145 -18.52 -8.21 11.09
N ILE A 146 -18.33 -6.94 10.71
CA ILE A 146 -18.89 -5.77 11.41
C ILE A 146 -20.40 -5.90 11.57
N THR A 147 -21.08 -6.42 10.55
CA THR A 147 -22.54 -6.58 10.54
C THR A 147 -22.98 -7.84 11.28
N ILE A 148 -22.32 -8.98 11.05
CA ILE A 148 -22.75 -10.28 11.57
C ILE A 148 -22.41 -10.44 13.06
N ALA A 149 -21.25 -9.95 13.54
CA ALA A 149 -20.84 -10.18 14.93
C ALA A 149 -21.83 -9.60 15.97
N PRO A 150 -22.36 -8.36 15.82
CA PRO A 150 -23.40 -7.85 16.71
C PRO A 150 -24.73 -8.60 16.59
N LEU A 151 -25.11 -9.01 15.38
CA LEU A 151 -26.33 -9.79 15.15
C LEU A 151 -26.27 -11.16 15.81
N LEU A 152 -25.11 -11.83 15.79
CA LEU A 152 -24.86 -13.06 16.54
C LEU A 152 -24.95 -12.83 18.05
N GLY A 153 -24.44 -11.69 18.54
CA GLY A 153 -24.56 -11.30 19.93
C GLY A 153 -26.01 -11.15 20.38
N LEU A 154 -26.82 -10.42 19.58
CA LEU A 154 -28.25 -10.24 19.78
C LEU A 154 -29.01 -11.58 19.76
N LEU A 155 -28.72 -12.44 18.77
CA LEU A 155 -29.27 -13.79 18.67
C LEU A 155 -28.95 -14.62 19.92
N GLY A 156 -27.72 -14.54 20.41
CA GLY A 156 -27.31 -15.19 21.65
C GLY A 156 -28.10 -14.71 22.86
N THR A 157 -28.37 -13.40 22.94
CA THR A 157 -29.17 -12.84 24.02
C THR A 157 -30.62 -13.31 23.96
N VAL A 158 -31.23 -13.30 22.77
CA VAL A 158 -32.61 -13.78 22.59
C VAL A 158 -32.71 -15.27 22.93
N SER A 159 -31.76 -16.09 22.47
CA SER A 159 -31.72 -17.52 22.78
C SER A 159 -31.53 -17.80 24.27
N GLY A 160 -30.69 -17.02 24.95
CA GLY A 160 -30.49 -17.11 26.39
C GLY A 160 -31.76 -16.78 27.17
N LEU A 161 -32.46 -15.69 26.79
CA LEU A 161 -33.73 -15.31 27.41
C LEU A 161 -34.83 -16.35 27.19
N VAL A 162 -34.93 -16.94 25.99
CA VAL A 162 -35.87 -18.04 25.72
C VAL A 162 -35.61 -19.22 26.65
N SER A 163 -34.34 -19.57 26.88
CA SER A 163 -33.97 -20.68 27.77
C SER A 163 -34.36 -20.40 29.23
N VAL A 164 -34.14 -19.16 29.69
CA VAL A 164 -34.56 -18.74 31.04
C VAL A 164 -36.08 -18.82 31.20
N PHE A 165 -36.85 -18.31 30.24
CA PHE A 165 -38.32 -18.38 30.32
C PHE A 165 -38.88 -19.80 30.17
N ALA A 166 -38.23 -20.67 29.38
CA ALA A 166 -38.62 -22.08 29.30
C ALA A 166 -38.51 -22.78 30.66
N THR A 167 -37.41 -22.56 31.39
CA THR A 167 -37.22 -23.13 32.73
C THR A 167 -38.28 -22.66 33.73
N LEU A 168 -38.69 -21.40 33.64
CA LEU A 168 -39.78 -20.81 34.44
C LEU A 168 -41.15 -21.46 34.15
N GLY A 169 -41.43 -21.79 32.89
CA GLY A 169 -42.71 -22.37 32.47
C GLY A 169 -42.87 -23.85 32.82
N GLU A 170 -41.76 -24.58 32.96
CA GLU A 170 -41.77 -26.02 33.29
C GLU A 170 -41.71 -26.30 34.80
N SER A 171 -41.16 -25.38 35.59
CA SER A 171 -41.08 -25.52 37.05
C SER A 171 -42.41 -25.18 37.73
N LYS A 172 -42.96 -26.13 38.52
CA LYS A 172 -44.14 -25.90 39.38
C LYS A 172 -43.82 -25.10 40.66
N ASP A 173 -42.55 -25.04 41.05
CA ASP A 173 -42.05 -24.28 42.19
C ASP A 173 -41.61 -22.87 41.79
N VAL A 174 -41.50 -21.97 42.78
CA VAL A 174 -40.93 -20.62 42.60
C VAL A 174 -39.50 -20.77 42.08
N ALA A 175 -39.27 -20.36 40.84
CA ALA A 175 -37.95 -20.40 40.23
C ALA A 175 -36.94 -19.58 41.05
N ASP A 176 -35.74 -20.14 41.24
CA ASP A 176 -34.64 -19.48 41.96
C ASP A 176 -34.26 -18.17 41.26
N PRO A 177 -34.44 -17.01 41.91
CA PRO A 177 -34.06 -15.71 41.34
C PRO A 177 -32.58 -15.64 40.94
N SER A 178 -31.71 -16.38 41.63
CA SER A 178 -30.28 -16.41 41.31
C SER A 178 -30.01 -17.08 39.95
N ALA A 179 -30.68 -18.20 39.67
CA ALA A 179 -30.54 -18.91 38.39
C ALA A 179 -31.04 -18.07 37.21
N ILE A 180 -32.14 -17.34 37.40
CA ILE A 180 -32.70 -16.42 36.39
C ILE A 180 -31.68 -15.30 36.08
N ALA A 181 -31.16 -14.66 37.13
CA ALA A 181 -30.17 -13.59 36.99
C ALA A 181 -28.91 -14.08 36.27
N ALA A 182 -28.42 -15.28 36.59
CA ALA A 182 -27.27 -15.90 35.93
C ALA A 182 -27.53 -16.17 34.43
N GLY A 183 -28.71 -16.67 34.07
CA GLY A 183 -29.09 -16.91 32.67
C GLY A 183 -29.20 -15.63 31.85
N ILE A 184 -29.75 -14.55 32.43
CA ILE A 184 -29.80 -13.22 31.79
C ILE A 184 -28.39 -12.64 31.65
N ALA A 185 -27.54 -12.74 32.67
CA ALA A 185 -26.15 -12.26 32.59
C ALA A 185 -25.36 -12.97 31.49
N LYS A 186 -25.51 -14.30 31.38
CA LYS A 186 -24.97 -15.11 30.28
C LYS A 186 -25.46 -14.63 28.92
N ALA A 187 -26.75 -14.34 28.79
CA ALA A 187 -27.36 -13.82 27.57
C ALA A 187 -26.79 -12.44 27.20
N LEU A 188 -26.55 -11.56 28.16
CA LEU A 188 -25.97 -10.23 27.89
C LEU A 188 -24.48 -10.29 27.50
N ASN A 189 -23.73 -11.26 28.03
CA ASN A 189 -22.32 -11.45 27.70
C ASN A 189 -22.10 -11.73 26.19
N THR A 190 -23.03 -12.41 25.51
CA THR A 190 -22.91 -12.64 24.05
C THR A 190 -23.01 -11.34 23.26
N THR A 191 -23.89 -10.42 23.67
CA THR A 191 -24.00 -9.09 23.04
C THR A 191 -22.73 -8.26 23.28
N ILE A 192 -22.19 -8.29 24.49
CA ILE A 192 -20.92 -7.61 24.82
C ILE A 192 -19.81 -8.18 23.94
N GLY A 193 -19.72 -9.51 23.78
CA GLY A 193 -18.74 -10.15 22.91
C GLY A 193 -18.87 -9.72 21.44
N GLY A 194 -20.09 -9.70 20.89
CA GLY A 194 -20.33 -9.28 19.52
C GLY A 194 -19.91 -7.82 19.26
N LEU A 195 -20.21 -6.92 20.20
CA LEU A 195 -19.79 -5.52 20.13
C LEU A 195 -18.28 -5.34 20.31
N ALA A 196 -17.67 -6.12 21.22
CA ALA A 196 -16.23 -6.08 21.46
C ALA A 196 -15.41 -6.47 20.22
N VAL A 197 -15.96 -7.29 19.33
CA VAL A 197 -15.35 -7.63 18.03
C VAL A 197 -15.69 -6.58 16.97
N ALA A 198 -16.95 -6.15 16.88
CA ALA A 198 -17.40 -5.23 15.83
C ALA A 198 -16.76 -3.84 15.93
N VAL A 199 -16.68 -3.26 17.14
CA VAL A 199 -16.19 -1.89 17.34
C VAL A 199 -14.74 -1.71 16.86
N PRO A 200 -13.76 -2.55 17.27
CA PRO A 200 -12.40 -2.46 16.73
C PRO A 200 -12.35 -2.71 15.22
N THR A 201 -13.15 -3.65 14.71
CA THR A 201 -13.18 -4.00 13.28
C THR A 201 -13.65 -2.81 12.44
N VAL A 202 -14.66 -2.05 12.89
CA VAL A 202 -15.09 -0.81 12.23
C VAL A 202 -13.96 0.21 12.16
N ILE A 203 -13.23 0.42 13.25
CA ILE A 203 -12.13 1.39 13.30
C ILE A 203 -11.05 1.02 12.27
N VAL A 204 -10.66 -0.26 12.24
CA VAL A 204 -9.67 -0.76 11.28
C VAL A 204 -10.18 -0.64 9.85
N HIS A 205 -11.42 -1.04 9.59
CA HIS A 205 -12.05 -0.93 8.27
C HIS A 205 -12.04 0.51 7.76
N SER A 206 -12.53 1.46 8.56
CA SER A 206 -12.54 2.88 8.20
C SER A 206 -11.14 3.46 7.98
N PHE A 207 -10.15 3.02 8.76
CA PHE A 207 -8.77 3.44 8.54
C PHE A 207 -8.21 2.91 7.22
N LEU A 208 -8.41 1.62 6.91
CA LEU A 208 -7.94 1.00 5.67
C LEU A 208 -8.62 1.61 4.45
N GLN A 209 -9.93 1.84 4.51
CA GLN A 209 -10.68 2.48 3.44
C GLN A 209 -10.13 3.87 3.11
N LYS A 210 -9.95 4.73 4.12
CA LYS A 210 -9.36 6.08 3.94
C LYS A 210 -7.94 6.01 3.37
N ARG A 211 -7.16 4.99 3.75
CA ARG A 211 -5.82 4.77 3.20
C ARG A 211 -5.88 4.41 1.72
N ILE A 212 -6.79 3.54 1.30
CA ILE A 212 -6.97 3.19 -0.12
C ILE A 212 -7.39 4.42 -0.93
N GLU A 213 -8.34 5.20 -0.44
CA GLU A 213 -8.80 6.43 -1.10
C GLU A 213 -7.64 7.43 -1.30
N ALA A 214 -6.81 7.64 -0.26
CA ALA A 214 -5.65 8.51 -0.35
C ALA A 214 -4.58 7.99 -1.34
N LEU A 215 -4.36 6.68 -1.39
CA LEU A 215 -3.44 6.06 -2.36
C LEU A 215 -3.99 6.17 -3.79
N ALA A 216 -5.28 5.92 -3.99
CA ALA A 216 -5.96 6.03 -5.27
C ALA A 216 -5.86 7.45 -5.85
N ALA A 217 -6.20 8.47 -5.05
CA ALA A 217 -6.09 9.87 -5.44
C ALA A 217 -4.63 10.25 -5.80
N ARG A 218 -3.65 9.74 -5.05
CA ARG A 218 -2.24 10.00 -5.35
C ARG A 218 -1.79 9.33 -6.65
N MET A 219 -2.22 8.09 -6.91
CA MET A 219 -1.95 7.40 -8.17
C MET A 219 -2.56 8.16 -9.35
N GLU A 220 -3.81 8.59 -9.24
CA GLU A 220 -4.50 9.36 -10.27
C GLU A 220 -3.74 10.64 -10.66
N ILE A 221 -3.28 11.42 -9.67
CA ILE A 221 -2.48 12.63 -9.92
C ILE A 221 -1.18 12.30 -10.64
N LEU A 222 -0.42 11.31 -10.15
CA LEU A 222 0.89 10.94 -10.71
C LEU A 222 0.76 10.43 -12.14
N ILE A 223 -0.23 9.57 -12.39
CA ILE A 223 -0.50 9.02 -13.73
C ILE A 223 -1.03 10.10 -14.66
N GLY A 224 -1.90 11.00 -14.20
CA GLY A 224 -2.36 12.12 -14.99
C GLY A 224 -1.21 13.03 -15.45
N HIS A 225 -0.24 13.29 -14.57
CA HIS A 225 0.99 14.00 -14.92
C HIS A 225 1.84 13.23 -15.93
N LEU A 226 2.02 11.92 -15.74
CA LEU A 226 2.75 11.04 -16.66
C LEU A 226 2.12 11.03 -18.05
N LEU A 227 0.81 10.80 -18.15
CA LEU A 227 0.03 10.76 -19.39
C LEU A 227 0.15 12.09 -20.15
N ASN A 228 -0.06 13.21 -19.45
CA ASN A 228 0.07 14.54 -20.03
C ASN A 228 1.50 14.79 -20.53
N ALA A 229 2.51 14.41 -19.76
CA ALA A 229 3.91 14.55 -20.14
C ALA A 229 4.27 13.68 -21.35
N PHE A 230 3.75 12.46 -21.43
CA PHE A 230 4.00 11.53 -22.53
C PHE A 230 3.44 12.07 -23.86
N HIS A 231 2.15 12.42 -23.90
CA HIS A 231 1.53 12.95 -25.12
C HIS A 231 2.07 14.33 -25.52
N ARG A 232 2.37 15.21 -24.57
CA ARG A 232 2.94 16.55 -24.89
C ARG A 232 4.35 16.47 -25.51
N ASN A 233 5.12 15.43 -25.21
CA ASN A 233 6.47 15.26 -25.74
C ASN A 233 6.52 14.40 -27.03
N GLY A 234 5.38 13.98 -27.57
CA GLY A 234 5.29 13.28 -28.85
C GLY A 234 4.80 11.82 -28.77
N GLY A 235 4.39 11.34 -27.60
CA GLY A 235 3.78 10.02 -27.43
C GLY A 235 4.63 8.90 -28.00
N ALA A 236 4.07 8.10 -28.91
CA ALA A 236 4.75 6.97 -29.55
C ALA A 236 6.09 7.35 -30.23
N ALA A 237 6.23 8.57 -30.77
CA ALA A 237 7.45 9.04 -31.40
C ALA A 237 8.65 9.17 -30.43
N LEU A 238 8.41 9.08 -29.12
CA LEU A 238 9.46 9.06 -28.10
C LEU A 238 10.25 7.75 -28.09
N TYR A 239 9.65 6.64 -28.51
CA TYR A 239 10.33 5.35 -28.59
C TYR A 239 11.33 5.33 -29.75
N GLU A 240 10.92 5.82 -30.92
CA GLU A 240 11.80 5.97 -32.10
C GLU A 240 13.00 6.90 -31.83
N ARG A 241 12.75 8.01 -31.12
CA ARG A 241 13.81 8.98 -30.78
C ARG A 241 14.84 8.41 -29.79
N GLY A 242 14.41 7.49 -28.92
CA GLY A 242 15.28 6.79 -27.98
C GLY A 242 16.21 5.78 -28.67
N GLU A 243 15.69 5.05 -29.66
CA GLU A 243 16.49 4.12 -30.47
C GLU A 243 17.57 4.83 -31.28
N ILE A 244 17.25 5.96 -31.91
CA ILE A 244 18.23 6.77 -32.67
C ILE A 244 19.35 7.28 -31.75
N ASN A 245 19.01 7.81 -30.57
CA ASN A 245 20.00 8.35 -29.65
C ASN A 245 20.91 7.26 -29.06
N THR A 246 20.37 6.05 -28.85
CA THR A 246 21.14 4.89 -28.38
C THR A 246 22.07 4.39 -29.48
N ALA A 247 21.57 4.25 -30.71
CA ALA A 247 22.36 3.84 -31.87
C ALA A 247 23.50 4.82 -32.20
N GLN A 248 23.30 6.14 -32.04
CA GLN A 248 24.34 7.15 -32.23
C GLN A 248 25.46 7.04 -31.17
N ARG A 249 25.15 6.54 -29.96
CA ARG A 249 26.08 6.44 -28.83
C ARG A 249 26.99 5.21 -28.90
N ASP A 250 26.55 4.17 -29.59
CA ASP A 250 27.27 2.90 -29.76
C ASP A 250 28.11 2.85 -31.04
N LEU A 251 28.13 3.93 -31.83
CA LEU A 251 29.09 4.09 -32.91
C LEU A 251 30.50 4.19 -32.31
N PRO A 252 31.48 3.36 -32.74
CA PRO A 252 32.86 3.54 -32.32
C PRO A 252 33.29 4.95 -32.67
N MET A 253 33.98 5.61 -31.74
CA MET A 253 34.54 6.95 -31.89
C MET A 253 35.60 6.93 -33.02
N ALA A 254 35.16 6.87 -34.27
CA ALA A 254 36.02 7.00 -35.42
C ALA A 254 36.43 8.47 -35.46
N ALA A 255 37.68 8.70 -35.05
CA ALA A 255 38.54 9.82 -35.34
C ALA A 255 37.81 11.10 -35.78
N SER A 256 37.71 12.05 -34.85
CA SER A 256 37.66 13.47 -35.19
C SER A 256 38.93 13.83 -35.95
N ASP A 257 38.90 13.68 -37.27
CA ASP A 257 39.92 14.21 -38.17
C ASP A 257 39.55 15.66 -38.52
N ASP A 258 39.63 16.51 -37.50
CA ASP A 258 39.66 17.97 -37.64
C ASP A 258 40.88 18.46 -36.84
N ALA A 259 42.07 18.09 -37.34
CA ALA A 259 43.28 18.83 -37.02
C ALA A 259 43.17 20.21 -37.70
N PRO A 260 43.39 21.34 -37.00
CA PRO A 260 43.47 22.62 -37.68
C PRO A 260 44.66 22.57 -38.66
N PRO A 261 44.54 23.11 -39.88
CA PRO A 261 45.64 23.08 -40.82
C PRO A 261 46.82 23.85 -40.22
N GLU A 262 47.94 23.15 -40.02
CA GLU A 262 49.22 23.77 -39.68
C GLU A 262 49.55 24.79 -40.78
N LEU A 263 49.73 26.04 -40.36
CA LEU A 263 50.22 27.10 -41.24
C LEU A 263 51.71 26.86 -41.45
N ASP A 264 52.09 26.48 -42.66
CA ASP A 264 53.48 26.39 -43.06
C ASP A 264 54.16 27.76 -42.94
N ASP A 265 55.08 27.89 -41.98
CA ASP A 265 55.89 29.10 -41.72
C ASP A 265 56.89 29.44 -42.86
N GLU A 266 56.85 28.74 -44.00
CA GLU A 266 57.78 28.93 -45.12
C GLU A 266 57.29 29.92 -46.19
N ILE A 267 56.07 30.48 -46.07
CA ILE A 267 55.53 31.47 -47.03
C ILE A 267 55.63 32.92 -46.51
N VAL A 268 55.94 33.13 -45.22
CA VAL A 268 55.96 34.48 -44.63
C VAL A 268 57.26 35.27 -44.91
N LEU A 269 58.33 34.62 -45.36
CA LEU A 269 59.61 35.29 -45.68
C LEU A 269 59.77 35.74 -47.16
N GLY A 270 58.84 35.40 -48.05
CA GLY A 270 58.87 35.82 -49.46
C GLY A 270 58.03 37.05 -49.80
N ALA A 271 57.15 37.50 -48.92
CA ALA A 271 56.17 38.56 -49.23
C ALA A 271 56.53 39.96 -48.70
N PHE A 272 57.66 40.12 -48.00
CA PHE A 272 58.05 41.43 -47.44
C PHE A 272 58.96 42.29 -48.34
N ASP A 273 59.43 41.79 -49.49
CA ASP A 273 60.34 42.56 -50.38
C ASP A 273 59.68 43.05 -51.70
N ALA A 274 58.42 42.70 -51.95
CA ALA A 274 57.71 43.14 -53.17
C ALA A 274 56.89 44.45 -52.98
N GLY A 275 56.82 44.99 -51.76
CA GLY A 275 55.96 46.13 -51.42
C GLY A 275 56.58 47.52 -51.56
N GLU A 276 57.91 47.65 -51.65
CA GLU A 276 58.58 48.96 -51.51
C GLU A 276 59.00 49.64 -52.83
N LYS A 277 58.78 49.00 -53.99
CA LYS A 277 59.15 49.58 -55.30
C LYS A 277 58.03 50.26 -56.09
N SER A 278 56.81 50.35 -55.55
CA SER A 278 55.66 50.96 -56.23
C SER A 278 55.04 52.14 -55.46
N ARG A 279 55.85 52.98 -54.81
CA ARG A 279 55.41 54.27 -54.22
C ARG A 279 56.39 55.44 -54.44
N ARG A 280 57.22 55.40 -55.48
CA ARG A 280 57.90 56.59 -56.02
C ARG A 280 57.82 56.60 -57.55
N SER A 281 56.67 57.02 -58.06
CA SER A 281 56.50 57.78 -59.29
C SER A 281 55.19 58.55 -59.21
#